data_AF-A0A7J8G5H3-F1
#
_entry.id   AF-A0A7J8G5H3-F1
#
_cell.length_a   1.000
_cell.length_b   1.000
_cell.length_c   1.000
_cell.angle_alpha   90.00
_cell.angle_beta   90.00
_cell.angle_gamma   90.00
#
_symmetry.space_group_name_H-M   'P 1'
#
loop_
_entity.id
_entity.type
_entity.pdbx_description
1 polymer ?
#
loop_
_entity_poly.entity_id
_entity_poly.type
_entity_poly.pdbx_seq_one_letter_code
_entity_poly.pdbx_strand_id
1 'polypeptide(L)'
;MAAPSEVDAASSGEGDGGGSGFGSWLDERLEALGVDRAVYGAYILGVLQEEEEEEKLDALQGILSAFLEEDSLLNICKEIVERWSETQSVVTKVKKEDEVQAIATLIEKQAQIVVKPRMVSEEEKQRKAALLAQYADVTDEEDEADEKDDSGATTVNTDKSLFRNTNVEDVLNARKLERDSLRDESQRKKEQDKLQRERDKLAKQERKEKEKKRTQRGERKR
;
A
#
# COMPACT_ATOMS: atom_id res chain seq x y z
N MET A 1 36.75 -16.50 -50.06
CA MET A 1 36.72 -15.72 -48.80
C MET A 1 35.28 -15.26 -48.60
N ALA A 2 34.64 -15.83 -47.56
CA ALA A 2 33.40 -15.45 -46.86
C ALA A 2 32.19 -14.88 -47.64
N ALA A 3 31.09 -15.65 -47.62
CA ALA A 3 29.71 -15.15 -47.56
C ALA A 3 29.40 -14.64 -46.12
N PRO A 4 28.31 -13.89 -45.88
CA PRO A 4 27.01 -14.56 -45.70
C PRO A 4 25.77 -13.82 -46.25
N SER A 5 24.74 -14.64 -46.46
CA SER A 5 23.33 -14.31 -46.77
C SER A 5 22.60 -13.79 -45.53
N GLU A 6 21.81 -12.72 -45.69
CA GLU A 6 20.75 -12.34 -44.75
C GLU A 6 19.53 -13.23 -44.95
N VAL A 7 19.17 -13.96 -43.90
CA VAL A 7 17.94 -14.76 -43.79
C VAL A 7 17.14 -14.25 -42.59
N ASP A 8 15.86 -14.04 -42.85
CA ASP A 8 14.71 -14.13 -41.95
C ASP A 8 14.87 -13.68 -40.49
N ALA A 9 14.42 -12.46 -40.22
CA ALA A 9 13.97 -12.05 -38.89
C ALA A 9 12.58 -12.66 -38.63
N ALA A 10 12.57 -13.92 -38.20
CA ALA A 10 11.42 -14.53 -37.57
C ALA A 10 11.10 -13.79 -36.27
N SER A 11 9.93 -13.16 -36.24
CA SER A 11 9.23 -12.68 -35.05
C SER A 11 8.87 -13.89 -34.18
N SER A 12 9.82 -14.41 -33.42
CA SER A 12 9.56 -15.33 -32.32
C SER A 12 8.98 -14.54 -31.16
N GLY A 13 7.70 -14.82 -30.90
CA GLY A 13 6.93 -14.17 -29.85
C GLY A 13 7.59 -14.28 -28.49
N GLU A 14 7.46 -13.18 -27.74
CA GLU A 14 7.63 -13.14 -26.30
C GLU A 14 6.59 -14.07 -25.66
N GLY A 15 6.96 -15.35 -25.55
CA GLY A 15 6.34 -16.29 -24.63
C GLY A 15 6.92 -16.04 -23.25
N ASP A 16 6.22 -15.21 -22.49
CA ASP A 16 6.36 -15.00 -21.06
C ASP A 16 6.73 -16.28 -20.31
N GLY A 17 7.81 -16.20 -19.53
CA GLY A 17 8.38 -17.32 -18.80
C GLY A 17 7.48 -17.79 -17.67
N GLY A 18 6.93 -19.00 -17.79
CA GLY A 18 6.22 -19.67 -16.69
C GLY A 18 5.76 -21.11 -16.93
N GLY A 19 6.14 -21.75 -18.04
CA GLY A 19 5.53 -23.01 -18.48
C GLY A 19 6.16 -24.32 -18.02
N SER A 20 7.16 -24.34 -17.12
CA SER A 20 7.95 -25.55 -16.83
C SER A 20 7.56 -26.32 -15.55
N GLY A 21 6.34 -26.14 -15.04
CA GLY A 21 5.92 -26.71 -13.74
C GLY A 21 4.88 -27.82 -13.84
N PHE A 22 3.69 -27.49 -14.35
CA PHE A 22 2.55 -28.40 -14.41
C PHE A 22 1.96 -28.52 -15.82
N GLY A 23 1.88 -27.43 -16.58
CA GLY A 23 1.31 -27.43 -17.94
C GLY A 23 2.03 -28.41 -18.87
N SER A 24 3.37 -28.39 -18.89
CA SER A 24 4.17 -29.32 -19.70
C SER A 24 3.98 -30.79 -19.29
N TRP A 25 3.80 -31.05 -17.99
CA TRP A 25 3.53 -32.40 -17.47
C TRP A 25 2.11 -32.86 -17.84
N LEU A 26 1.12 -31.97 -17.72
CA LEU A 26 -0.25 -32.24 -18.10
C LEU A 26 -0.34 -32.56 -19.60
N ASP A 27 0.37 -31.80 -20.43
CA ASP A 27 0.43 -32.02 -21.87
C ASP A 27 1.02 -33.40 -22.23
N GLU A 28 2.15 -33.77 -21.62
CA GLU A 28 2.76 -35.10 -21.81
C GLU A 28 1.83 -36.21 -21.31
N ARG A 29 1.14 -35.99 -20.19
CA ARG A 29 0.20 -36.95 -19.64
C ARG A 29 -1.02 -37.14 -20.54
N LEU A 30 -1.59 -36.06 -21.07
CA LEU A 30 -2.70 -36.10 -22.01
C LEU A 30 -2.29 -36.79 -23.32
N GLU A 31 -1.08 -36.52 -23.82
CA GLU A 31 -0.54 -37.18 -25.01
C GLU A 31 -0.36 -38.69 -24.81
N ALA A 32 0.11 -39.12 -23.63
CA ALA A 32 0.19 -40.55 -23.28
C ALA A 32 -1.18 -41.24 -23.21
N LEU A 33 -2.24 -40.49 -22.89
CA LEU A 33 -3.63 -40.95 -22.85
C LEU A 33 -4.32 -40.85 -24.23
N GLY A 34 -3.65 -40.28 -25.24
CA GLY A 34 -4.22 -40.06 -26.57
C GLY A 34 -5.24 -38.92 -26.63
N VAL A 35 -5.24 -38.02 -25.63
CA VAL A 35 -6.12 -36.86 -25.56
C VAL A 35 -5.41 -35.64 -26.18
N ASP A 36 -6.16 -34.83 -26.93
CA ASP A 36 -5.60 -33.64 -27.60
C ASP A 36 -5.19 -32.56 -26.58
N ARG A 37 -3.87 -32.34 -26.43
CA ARG A 37 -3.31 -31.34 -25.52
C ARG A 37 -3.70 -29.90 -25.85
N ALA A 38 -3.87 -29.56 -27.14
CA ALA A 38 -4.15 -28.19 -27.54
C ALA A 38 -5.57 -27.75 -27.16
N VAL A 39 -6.50 -28.70 -27.11
CA VAL A 39 -7.89 -28.46 -26.69
C VAL A 39 -8.03 -28.64 -25.17
N TYR A 40 -7.56 -29.77 -24.64
CA TYR A 40 -7.84 -30.15 -23.26
C TYR A 40 -6.83 -29.62 -22.26
N GLY A 41 -5.58 -29.33 -22.65
CA GLY A 41 -4.56 -28.82 -21.73
C GLY A 41 -4.94 -27.47 -21.12
N ALA A 42 -5.30 -26.49 -21.97
CA ALA A 42 -5.73 -25.18 -21.51
C ALA A 42 -7.08 -25.22 -20.77
N TYR A 43 -8.01 -26.07 -21.23
CA TYR A 43 -9.32 -26.21 -20.62
C TYR A 43 -9.26 -26.81 -19.21
N ILE A 44 -8.53 -27.92 -19.04
CA ILE A 44 -8.32 -28.57 -17.74
C ILE A 44 -7.58 -27.62 -16.79
N LEU A 45 -6.58 -26.89 -17.28
CA LEU A 45 -5.84 -25.93 -16.46
C LEU A 45 -6.76 -24.80 -15.95
N GLY A 46 -7.67 -24.30 -16.81
CA GLY A 46 -8.69 -23.32 -16.41
C GLY A 46 -9.63 -23.87 -15.35
N VAL A 47 -10.16 -25.08 -15.54
CA VAL A 47 -11.05 -25.76 -14.58
C VAL A 47 -10.36 -25.92 -13.21
N LEU A 48 -9.11 -26.39 -13.20
CA LEU A 48 -8.34 -26.57 -11.96
C LEU A 48 -8.01 -25.27 -11.22
N GLN A 49 -8.04 -24.14 -11.93
CA GLN A 49 -7.81 -22.81 -11.39
C GLN A 49 -9.09 -22.15 -10.86
N GLU A 50 -10.24 -22.42 -11.49
CA GLU A 50 -11.53 -21.79 -11.17
C GLU A 50 -12.32 -22.57 -10.10
N GLU A 51 -12.28 -23.90 -10.11
CA GLU A 51 -13.12 -24.72 -9.24
C GLU A 51 -12.57 -24.89 -7.82
N GLU A 52 -13.47 -25.19 -6.87
CA GLU A 52 -13.12 -25.54 -5.50
C GLU A 52 -12.44 -26.91 -5.45
N GLU A 53 -11.56 -27.14 -4.46
CA GLU A 53 -10.76 -28.38 -4.37
C GLU A 53 -11.61 -29.65 -4.26
N GLU A 54 -12.84 -29.54 -3.74
CA GLU A 54 -13.83 -30.61 -3.67
C GLU A 54 -14.50 -30.89 -5.03
N GLU A 55 -14.65 -29.88 -5.89
CA GLU A 55 -15.34 -29.99 -7.20
C GLU A 55 -14.39 -30.34 -8.35
N LYS A 56 -13.09 -29.99 -8.22
CA LYS A 56 -12.06 -30.26 -9.24
C LYS A 56 -12.03 -31.70 -9.72
N LEU A 57 -12.21 -32.65 -8.80
CA LEU A 57 -12.15 -34.07 -9.13
C LEU A 57 -13.38 -34.47 -9.96
N ASP A 58 -14.57 -34.01 -9.58
CA ASP A 58 -15.83 -34.31 -10.26
C ASP A 58 -15.88 -33.69 -11.66
N ALA A 59 -15.44 -32.45 -11.82
CA ALA A 59 -15.38 -31.83 -13.15
C ALA A 59 -14.35 -32.50 -14.06
N LEU A 60 -13.16 -32.81 -13.52
CA LEU A 60 -12.13 -33.51 -14.27
C LEU A 60 -12.60 -34.92 -14.68
N GLN A 61 -13.34 -35.61 -13.80
CA GLN A 61 -13.99 -36.87 -14.12
C GLN A 61 -15.03 -36.70 -15.23
N GLY A 62 -15.83 -35.63 -15.21
CA GLY A 62 -16.76 -35.30 -16.28
C GLY A 62 -16.07 -35.12 -17.64
N ILE A 63 -14.92 -34.46 -17.67
CA ILE A 63 -14.15 -34.21 -18.90
C ILE A 63 -13.49 -35.49 -19.41
N LEU A 64 -12.81 -36.22 -18.53
CA LEU A 64 -11.98 -37.37 -18.90
C LEU A 64 -12.77 -38.68 -19.05
N SER A 65 -13.99 -38.77 -18.50
CA SER A 65 -14.89 -39.93 -18.67
C SER A 65 -15.24 -40.22 -20.13
N ALA A 66 -15.17 -39.23 -21.02
CA ALA A 66 -15.39 -39.40 -22.45
C ALA A 66 -14.25 -40.18 -23.14
N PHE A 67 -13.08 -40.27 -22.51
CA PHE A 67 -11.84 -40.81 -23.09
C PHE A 67 -11.31 -42.04 -22.37
N LEU A 68 -11.63 -42.20 -21.07
CA LEU A 68 -11.05 -43.21 -20.19
C LEU A 68 -12.12 -44.06 -19.54
N GLU A 69 -11.78 -45.33 -19.32
CA GLU A 69 -12.63 -46.27 -18.58
C GLU A 69 -12.58 -45.98 -17.06
N GLU A 70 -13.70 -46.25 -16.38
CA GLU A 70 -13.99 -45.84 -14.99
C GLU A 70 -12.90 -46.29 -13.98
N ASP A 71 -12.30 -47.46 -14.20
CA ASP A 71 -11.25 -48.03 -13.34
C ASP A 71 -9.91 -47.27 -13.39
N SER A 72 -9.59 -46.66 -14.54
CA SER A 72 -8.36 -45.87 -14.73
C SER A 72 -8.57 -44.38 -14.54
N LEU A 73 -9.79 -43.91 -14.81
CA LEU A 73 -10.21 -42.51 -14.76
C LEU A 73 -9.98 -41.89 -13.39
N LEU A 74 -10.50 -42.50 -12.32
CA LEU A 74 -10.39 -41.95 -10.97
C LEU A 74 -8.93 -41.81 -10.51
N ASN A 75 -8.06 -42.76 -10.89
CA ASN A 75 -6.66 -42.72 -10.52
C ASN A 75 -5.92 -41.59 -11.25
N ILE A 76 -6.22 -41.39 -12.54
CA ILE A 76 -5.65 -40.31 -13.35
C ILE A 76 -6.15 -38.95 -12.86
N CYS A 77 -7.45 -38.82 -12.56
CA CYS A 77 -8.00 -37.57 -12.05
C CYS A 77 -7.37 -37.17 -10.71
N LYS A 78 -7.21 -38.12 -9.79
CA LYS A 78 -6.52 -37.89 -8.52
C LYS A 78 -5.07 -37.47 -8.71
N GLU A 79 -4.33 -38.13 -9.60
CA GLU A 79 -2.94 -37.78 -9.89
C GLU A 79 -2.80 -36.35 -10.43
N ILE A 80 -3.69 -35.94 -11.33
CA ILE A 80 -3.70 -34.58 -11.89
C ILE A 80 -3.98 -33.53 -10.80
N VAL A 81 -4.97 -33.77 -9.94
CA VAL A 81 -5.31 -32.87 -8.83
C VAL A 81 -4.17 -32.81 -7.80
N GLU A 82 -3.57 -33.95 -7.45
CA GLU A 82 -2.44 -34.01 -6.52
C GLU A 82 -1.23 -33.22 -7.06
N ARG A 83 -0.86 -33.44 -8.33
CA ARG A 83 0.21 -32.70 -9.00
C ARG A 83 -0.06 -31.20 -9.09
N TRP A 84 -1.32 -30.82 -9.30
CA TRP A 84 -1.72 -29.42 -9.29
C TRP A 84 -1.55 -28.79 -7.90
N SER A 85 -2.04 -29.45 -6.85
CA SER A 85 -1.92 -28.98 -5.47
C SER A 85 -0.46 -28.95 -5.01
N GLU A 86 0.38 -29.91 -5.40
CA GLU A 86 1.83 -29.87 -5.19
C GLU A 86 2.45 -28.60 -5.80
N THR A 87 2.14 -28.33 -7.07
CA THR A 87 2.66 -27.17 -7.80
C THR A 87 2.21 -25.86 -7.15
N GLN A 88 0.94 -25.75 -6.75
CA GLN A 88 0.42 -24.59 -6.02
C GLN A 88 1.07 -24.44 -4.64
N SER A 89 1.34 -25.54 -3.93
CA SER A 89 2.02 -25.51 -2.64
C SER A 89 3.46 -24.98 -2.75
N VAL A 90 4.17 -25.34 -3.83
CA VAL A 90 5.53 -24.86 -4.09
C VAL A 90 5.51 -23.39 -4.47
N VAL A 91 4.61 -22.98 -5.37
CA VAL A 91 4.45 -21.57 -5.76
C VAL A 91 4.10 -20.69 -4.57
N THR A 92 3.20 -21.15 -3.69
CA THR A 92 2.84 -20.41 -2.47
C THR A 92 3.97 -20.36 -1.44
N LYS A 93 4.80 -21.39 -1.33
CA LYS A 93 6.00 -21.38 -0.47
C LYS A 93 7.05 -20.37 -0.98
N VAL A 94 7.37 -20.41 -2.28
CA VAL A 94 8.33 -19.48 -2.90
C VAL A 94 7.86 -18.03 -2.74
N LYS A 95 6.58 -17.73 -3.00
CA LYS A 95 6.03 -16.37 -2.80
C LYS A 95 6.13 -15.90 -1.35
N LYS A 96 5.85 -16.78 -0.37
CA LYS A 96 6.01 -16.45 1.05
C LYS A 96 7.46 -16.17 1.41
N GLU A 97 8.41 -16.93 0.86
CA GLU A 97 9.84 -16.72 1.08
C GLU A 97 10.30 -15.37 0.50
N ASP A 98 9.83 -15.00 -0.70
CA ASP A 98 10.12 -13.70 -1.32
C ASP A 98 9.51 -12.52 -0.54
N GLU A 99 8.29 -12.66 -0.03
CA GLU A 99 7.63 -11.65 0.83
C GLU A 99 8.38 -11.47 2.16
N VAL A 100 8.81 -12.57 2.78
CA VAL A 100 9.60 -12.54 4.02
C VAL A 100 10.96 -11.89 3.78
N GLN A 101 11.61 -12.18 2.65
CA GLN A 101 12.85 -11.50 2.25
C GLN A 101 12.63 -10.00 2.02
N ALA A 102 11.54 -9.60 1.34
CA ALA A 102 11.20 -8.20 1.15
C ALA A 102 10.99 -7.47 2.48
N ILE A 103 10.28 -8.09 3.42
CA ILE A 103 10.09 -7.56 4.78
C ILE A 103 11.43 -7.43 5.52
N ALA A 104 12.30 -8.45 5.43
CA ALA A 104 13.63 -8.40 6.04
C ALA A 104 14.47 -7.22 5.50
N THR A 105 14.47 -7.02 4.18
CA THR A 105 15.18 -5.88 3.56
C THR A 105 14.58 -4.53 3.95
N LEU A 106 13.26 -4.45 4.16
CA LEU A 106 12.60 -3.23 4.61
C LEU A 106 12.95 -2.90 6.06
N ILE A 107 12.97 -3.92 6.94
CA ILE A 107 13.40 -3.77 8.34
C ILE A 107 14.87 -3.32 8.40
N GLU A 108 15.75 -3.91 7.60
CA GLU A 108 17.16 -3.52 7.53
C GLU A 108 17.32 -2.05 7.12
N LYS A 109 16.58 -1.61 6.10
CA LYS A 109 16.57 -0.19 5.67
C LYS A 109 16.06 0.74 6.77
N GLN A 110 15.05 0.33 7.54
CA GLN A 110 14.53 1.11 8.66
C GLN A 110 15.51 1.13 9.86
N ALA A 111 16.20 0.01 10.14
CA ALA A 111 17.19 -0.10 11.22
C ALA A 111 18.48 0.67 10.92
N GLN A 112 18.82 0.87 9.64
CA GLN A 112 19.97 1.67 9.22
C GLN A 112 19.70 3.18 9.21
N ILE A 113 18.45 3.62 9.38
CA ILE A 113 18.11 5.00 9.76
C ILE A 113 18.45 5.15 11.24
N VAL A 114 19.76 5.23 11.50
CA VAL A 114 20.36 5.59 12.77
C VAL A 114 19.74 6.90 13.22
N VAL A 115 18.97 6.81 14.31
CA VAL A 115 18.74 7.92 15.22
C VAL A 115 20.13 8.47 15.55
N LYS A 116 20.52 9.57 14.90
CA LYS A 116 21.63 10.38 15.39
C LYS A 116 21.27 10.70 16.84
N PRO A 117 22.03 10.25 17.85
CA PRO A 117 21.75 10.67 19.21
C PRO A 117 21.85 12.19 19.23
N ARG A 118 20.71 12.85 19.41
CA ARG A 118 20.63 14.30 19.55
C ARG A 118 21.48 14.66 20.77
N MET A 119 22.53 15.46 20.58
CA MET A 119 23.30 15.99 21.70
C MET A 119 22.39 16.93 22.48
N VAL A 120 21.87 16.45 23.61
CA VAL A 120 21.15 17.23 24.61
C VAL A 120 22.06 18.36 25.10
N SER A 121 21.61 19.60 24.90
CA SER A 121 22.30 20.81 25.39
C SER A 121 22.43 20.77 26.91
N GLU A 122 23.48 21.36 27.47
CA GLU A 122 23.70 21.46 28.92
C GLU A 122 22.49 22.06 29.66
N GLU A 123 21.75 22.95 28.99
CA GLU A 123 20.52 23.56 29.50
C GLU A 123 19.38 22.56 29.73
N GLU A 124 19.21 21.59 28.83
CA GLU A 124 18.20 20.53 28.97
C GLU A 124 18.60 19.54 30.08
N LYS A 125 19.91 19.28 30.24
CA LYS A 125 20.43 18.47 31.36
C LYS A 125 20.24 19.17 32.71
N GLN A 126 20.49 20.48 32.78
CA GLN A 126 20.29 21.28 33.99
C GLN A 126 18.81 21.36 34.39
N ARG A 127 17.89 21.54 33.43
CA ARG A 127 16.45 21.49 33.70
C ARG A 127 16.01 20.12 34.21
N LYS A 128 16.53 19.03 33.64
CA LYS A 128 16.24 17.66 34.09
C LYS A 128 16.78 17.42 35.51
N ALA A 129 17.99 17.88 35.79
CA ALA A 129 18.61 17.76 37.12
C ALA A 129 17.87 18.58 38.19
N ALA A 130 17.46 19.81 37.86
CA ALA A 130 16.66 20.64 38.76
C ALA A 130 15.29 20.01 39.06
N LEU A 131 14.66 19.40 38.04
CA LEU A 131 13.41 18.66 38.25
C LEU A 131 13.65 17.44 39.15
N LEU A 132 14.72 16.68 38.95
CA LEU A 132 15.09 15.54 39.80
C LEU A 132 15.36 15.97 41.25
N ALA A 133 16.06 17.08 41.47
CA ALA A 133 16.32 17.63 42.79
C ALA A 133 15.01 18.01 43.51
N GLN A 134 14.02 18.55 42.78
CA GLN A 134 12.70 18.87 43.34
C GLN A 134 11.96 17.64 43.91
N TYR A 135 12.27 16.43 43.44
CA TYR A 135 11.71 15.19 43.99
C TYR A 135 12.66 14.49 44.96
N ALA A 136 13.90 14.94 45.11
CA ALA A 136 14.86 14.36 46.05
C ALA A 136 14.55 14.74 47.50
N ASP A 137 13.92 15.90 47.73
CA ASP A 137 13.53 16.37 49.08
C ASP A 137 12.27 15.67 49.65
N VAL A 138 11.68 14.69 48.95
CA VAL A 138 10.41 14.05 49.33
C VAL A 138 10.61 12.61 49.84
N THR A 139 11.84 12.17 50.15
CA THR A 139 12.09 10.77 50.54
C THR A 139 13.03 10.57 51.73
N ASP A 140 13.40 11.61 52.48
CA ASP A 140 14.27 11.47 53.66
C ASP A 140 13.77 12.26 54.88
N GLU A 141 12.49 12.14 55.21
CA GLU A 141 11.94 12.62 56.49
C GLU A 141 10.90 11.65 57.04
N GLU A 142 11.36 10.45 57.41
CA GLU A 142 10.73 9.63 58.44
C GLU A 142 11.57 9.80 59.73
N ASP A 143 11.19 10.70 60.63
CA ASP A 143 10.95 10.32 62.03
C ASP A 143 10.21 11.41 62.87
N GLU A 144 9.31 10.92 63.71
CA GLU A 144 8.68 11.54 64.90
C GLU A 144 7.55 12.59 64.78
N ALA A 145 6.32 12.06 64.91
CA ALA A 145 5.20 12.51 65.78
C ALA A 145 4.55 13.90 65.59
N ASP A 146 3.27 13.93 65.18
CA ASP A 146 2.10 14.27 66.04
C ASP A 146 0.83 14.51 65.18
N GLU A 147 -0.32 14.15 65.73
CA GLU A 147 -1.64 14.18 65.07
C GLU A 147 -2.11 15.58 64.68
N LYS A 148 -2.63 15.74 63.45
CA LYS A 148 -3.92 16.42 63.19
C LYS A 148 -4.41 16.25 61.75
N ASP A 149 -5.63 15.72 61.67
CA ASP A 149 -6.53 15.66 60.53
C ASP A 149 -6.88 17.07 60.02
N ASP A 150 -6.68 17.35 58.72
CA ASP A 150 -7.61 18.16 57.94
C ASP A 150 -7.56 17.78 56.44
N SER A 151 -8.75 17.51 55.92
CA SER A 151 -9.08 17.16 54.55
C SER A 151 -8.70 18.22 53.53
N GLY A 152 -8.14 17.81 52.38
CA GLY A 152 -7.95 18.74 51.27
C GLY A 152 -7.39 18.13 49.99
N ALA A 153 -8.09 17.15 49.42
CA ALA A 153 -8.05 16.74 48.01
C ALA A 153 -6.70 16.94 47.28
N THR A 154 -5.85 15.92 47.32
CA THR A 154 -4.76 15.75 46.35
C THR A 154 -5.37 15.67 44.95
N THR A 155 -5.39 16.80 44.26
CA THR A 155 -5.49 16.86 42.79
C THR A 155 -4.19 16.22 42.28
N VAL A 156 -4.20 14.89 42.19
CA VAL A 156 -3.23 14.13 41.42
C VAL A 156 -3.39 14.59 39.98
N ASN A 157 -2.55 15.55 39.59
CA ASN A 157 -2.35 15.96 38.22
C ASN A 157 -2.20 14.69 37.37
N THR A 158 -3.30 14.29 36.72
CA THR A 158 -3.39 13.14 35.81
C THR A 158 -2.58 13.40 34.52
N ASP A 159 -1.86 14.51 34.50
CA ASP A 159 -1.04 15.00 33.42
C ASP A 159 0.38 14.42 33.38
N LYS A 160 0.73 13.53 34.32
CA LYS A 160 2.07 12.91 34.43
C LYS A 160 2.10 11.44 34.01
N SER A 161 1.18 10.99 33.15
CA SER A 161 1.41 9.73 32.43
C SER A 161 2.52 9.95 31.40
N LEU A 162 3.72 9.39 31.64
CA LEU A 162 4.90 9.44 30.75
C LEU A 162 4.59 8.95 29.33
N PHE A 163 3.51 8.18 29.17
CA PHE A 163 2.94 7.82 27.90
C PHE A 163 1.46 8.23 27.93
N ARG A 164 1.18 9.43 27.39
CA ARG A 164 -0.19 9.83 27.07
C ARG A 164 -0.66 9.06 25.84
N ASN A 165 -1.92 8.66 25.83
CA ASN A 165 -2.54 8.09 24.64
C ASN A 165 -2.74 9.21 23.61
N THR A 166 -1.83 9.30 22.65
CA THR A 166 -1.85 10.31 21.57
C THR A 166 -2.99 10.06 20.59
N ASN A 167 -3.52 8.83 20.50
CA ASN A 167 -4.59 8.51 19.55
C ASN A 167 -5.83 9.37 19.79
N VAL A 168 -6.19 9.66 21.04
CA VAL A 168 -7.34 10.53 21.36
C VAL A 168 -7.06 11.97 20.93
N GLU A 169 -5.85 12.47 21.16
CA GLU A 169 -5.42 13.81 20.76
C GLU A 169 -5.35 13.95 19.22
N ASP A 170 -4.82 12.94 18.54
CA ASP A 170 -4.70 12.87 17.08
C ASP A 170 -6.07 12.85 16.40
N VAL A 171 -7.03 12.07 16.92
CA VAL A 171 -8.40 12.05 16.39
C VAL A 171 -9.08 13.41 16.56
N LEU A 172 -8.90 14.06 17.71
CA LEU A 172 -9.45 15.40 17.96
C LEU A 172 -8.79 16.45 17.06
N ASN A 173 -7.48 16.37 16.86
CA ASN A 173 -6.73 17.25 15.98
C ASN A 173 -7.10 17.05 14.51
N ALA A 174 -7.26 15.82 14.04
CA ALA A 174 -7.71 15.50 12.68
C ALA A 174 -9.10 16.08 12.40
N ARG A 175 -10.05 15.88 13.32
CA ARG A 175 -11.41 16.44 13.19
C ARG A 175 -11.41 17.98 13.23
N LYS A 176 -10.52 18.58 14.01
CA LYS A 176 -10.34 20.03 14.05
C LYS A 176 -9.77 20.55 12.73
N LEU A 177 -8.73 19.91 12.20
CA LEU A 177 -8.10 20.25 10.93
C LEU A 177 -9.10 20.14 9.77
N GLU A 178 -9.92 19.09 9.73
CA GLU A 178 -10.96 18.92 8.72
C GLU A 178 -11.97 20.08 8.72
N ARG A 179 -12.45 20.47 9.91
CA ARG A 179 -13.36 21.60 10.07
C ARG A 179 -12.72 22.93 9.67
N ASP A 180 -11.46 23.15 10.00
CA ASP A 180 -10.74 24.37 9.66
C ASP A 180 -10.46 24.41 8.14
N SER A 181 -10.10 23.28 7.53
CA SER A 181 -9.95 23.13 6.07
C SER A 181 -11.24 23.47 5.33
N LEU A 182 -12.40 22.98 5.80
CA LEU A 182 -13.70 23.30 5.19
C LEU A 182 -14.04 24.80 5.29
N ARG A 183 -13.63 25.46 6.37
CA ARG A 183 -13.80 26.91 6.52
C ARG A 183 -12.91 27.68 5.55
N ASP A 184 -11.64 27.28 5.45
CA ASP A 184 -10.67 27.92 4.55
C ASP A 184 -11.04 27.71 3.08
N GLU A 185 -11.50 26.53 2.69
CA GLU A 185 -12.00 26.27 1.34
C GLU A 185 -13.22 27.13 0.98
N SER A 186 -14.15 27.31 1.93
CA SER A 186 -15.31 28.20 1.74
C SER A 186 -14.89 29.66 1.56
N GLN A 187 -13.93 30.12 2.36
CA GLN A 187 -13.37 31.48 2.23
C GLN A 187 -12.63 31.64 0.91
N ARG A 188 -11.76 30.69 0.57
CA ARG A 188 -10.99 30.68 -0.68
C ARG A 188 -11.88 30.68 -1.91
N LYS A 189 -13.01 29.94 -1.89
CA LYS A 189 -14.00 29.96 -2.98
C LYS A 189 -14.65 31.35 -3.12
N LYS A 190 -15.02 31.99 -2.00
CA LYS A 190 -15.56 33.37 -2.01
C LYS A 190 -14.53 34.37 -2.55
N GLU A 191 -13.26 34.21 -2.19
CA GLU A 191 -12.18 35.07 -2.69
C GLU A 191 -11.92 34.88 -4.17
N GLN A 192 -11.93 33.63 -4.67
CA GLN A 192 -11.82 33.33 -6.09
C GLN A 192 -12.97 33.95 -6.89
N ASP A 193 -14.21 33.80 -6.42
CA ASP A 193 -15.37 34.42 -7.07
C ASP A 193 -15.26 35.96 -7.09
N LYS A 194 -14.73 36.56 -6.03
CA LYS A 194 -14.47 38.01 -5.96
C LYS A 194 -13.39 38.44 -6.95
N LEU A 195 -12.27 37.73 -6.98
CA LEU A 195 -11.17 37.99 -7.91
C LEU A 195 -11.60 37.84 -9.36
N GLN A 196 -12.44 36.85 -9.67
CA GLN A 196 -12.98 36.66 -11.01
C GLN A 196 -13.85 37.85 -11.44
N ARG A 197 -14.73 38.33 -10.55
CA ARG A 197 -15.54 39.53 -10.83
C ARG A 197 -14.69 40.79 -11.03
N GLU A 198 -13.62 40.95 -10.26
CA GLU A 198 -12.68 42.08 -10.41
C GLU A 198 -11.91 41.98 -11.73
N ARG A 199 -11.45 40.78 -12.09
CA ARG A 199 -10.82 40.51 -13.39
C ARG A 199 -11.73 40.87 -14.56
N ASP A 200 -13.00 40.46 -14.52
CA ASP A 200 -13.97 40.78 -15.56
C ASP A 200 -14.26 42.28 -15.66
N LYS A 201 -14.31 42.99 -14.52
CA LYS A 201 -14.48 44.45 -14.48
C LYS A 201 -13.29 45.17 -15.10
N LEU A 202 -12.07 44.79 -14.73
CA LEU A 202 -10.84 45.35 -15.28
C LEU A 202 -10.73 45.08 -16.78
N ALA A 203 -11.03 43.86 -17.23
CA ALA A 203 -11.03 43.52 -18.65
C ALA A 203 -12.03 44.36 -19.46
N LYS A 204 -13.22 44.65 -18.90
CA LYS A 204 -14.19 45.55 -19.53
C LYS A 204 -13.69 47.00 -19.59
N GLN A 205 -13.06 47.50 -18.53
CA GLN A 205 -12.46 48.84 -18.52
C GLN A 205 -11.31 48.95 -19.51
N GLU A 206 -10.41 47.95 -19.54
CA GLU A 206 -9.28 47.90 -20.47
C GLU A 206 -9.74 47.87 -21.94
N ARG A 207 -10.81 47.12 -22.25
CA ARG A 207 -11.42 47.15 -23.59
C ARG A 207 -11.94 48.54 -23.96
N LYS A 208 -12.67 49.20 -23.06
CA LYS A 208 -13.18 50.57 -23.25
C LYS A 208 -12.03 51.58 -23.42
N GLU A 209 -10.95 51.45 -22.65
CA GLU A 209 -9.79 52.32 -22.78
C GLU A 209 -8.99 52.07 -24.05
N LYS A 210 -8.79 50.81 -24.46
CA LYS A 210 -8.17 50.46 -25.74
C LYS A 210 -8.95 51.05 -26.90
N GLU A 211 -10.28 50.99 -26.86
CA GLU A 211 -11.16 51.61 -27.84
C GLU A 211 -11.03 53.14 -27.85
N LYS A 212 -11.08 53.80 -26.69
CA LYS A 212 -10.86 55.26 -26.56
C LYS A 212 -9.48 55.70 -27.04
N LYS A 213 -8.42 54.93 -26.75
CA LYS A 213 -7.06 55.21 -27.25
C LYS A 213 -6.97 55.05 -28.77
N ARG A 214 -7.72 54.09 -29.34
CA ARG A 214 -7.78 53.86 -30.79
C ARG A 214 -8.49 55.00 -31.51
N THR A 215 -9.57 55.56 -30.96
CA THR A 215 -10.28 56.70 -31.56
C THR A 215 -9.51 58.02 -31.40
N GLN A 216 -8.92 58.27 -30.23
CA GLN A 216 -8.14 59.50 -29.98
C GLN A 216 -6.84 59.58 -30.80
N ARG A 217 -6.18 58.45 -31.09
CA ARG A 217 -5.05 58.40 -32.04
C ARG A 217 -5.46 58.71 -33.48
N GLY A 218 -6.73 58.46 -33.84
CA GLY A 218 -7.27 58.75 -35.16
C GLY A 218 -7.47 60.24 -35.43
N GLU A 219 -7.89 61.00 -34.41
CA GLU A 219 -8.08 62.45 -34.52
C GLU A 219 -6.77 63.24 -34.46
N ARG A 220 -5.78 62.81 -33.66
CA ARG A 220 -4.45 63.46 -33.62
C ARG A 220 -3.63 63.31 -34.91
N LYS A 221 -4.06 62.45 -35.84
CA LYS A 221 -3.39 62.19 -37.12
C LYS A 221 -4.09 62.88 -38.31
N ARG A 222 -5.22 63.54 -38.08
CA ARG A 222 -5.89 64.39 -39.08
C ARG A 222 -5.54 65.85 -38.86
#